data_AF-I3ICF1-F1
#
_entry.id   AF-I3ICF1-F1
#
_cell.length_a   1.000
_cell.length_b   1.000
_cell.length_c   1.000
_cell.angle_alpha   90.00
_cell.angle_beta   90.00
_cell.angle_gamma   90.00
#
_symmetry.space_group_name_H-M   'P 1'
#
loop_
_entity.id
_entity.type
_entity.pdbx_description
1 polymer ?
#
loop_
_entity_poly.entity_id
_entity_poly.type
_entity_poly.pdbx_seq_one_letter_code
_entity_poly.pdbx_strand_id
1 'polypeptide(L)'
;MTNQSGATTLGEGQYEFKTDVNLIFGNQRVERSHVLRTSAYSISIWKTRNPGIGLSPFKDRTSSVTKEASIIDKEIWVFGINATSSQDIVNAVKLASRYYNTKPSDILSDIYAKNLNDDREADMANEVLIRANKALYSDVCKALVDAAKLLGISNQLNFYVFSKSNNPKIPQPDLIEALKTGGASSAATDDHKPRVSVGNNLGTRSVQQLTNFHLAKLKCYA
;
A
#
# COMPACT_ATOMS: atom_id res chain seq x y z
N MET A 1 19.64 13.98 9.92
CA MET A 1 18.95 12.89 9.21
C MET A 1 17.53 12.86 9.77
N THR A 2 16.54 13.29 8.99
CA THR A 2 15.14 13.16 9.39
C THR A 2 14.80 11.67 9.38
N ASN A 3 14.64 11.07 10.55
CA ASN A 3 14.14 9.69 10.68
C ASN A 3 12.75 9.65 10.04
N GLN A 4 12.66 9.21 8.78
CA GLN A 4 11.41 8.87 8.13
C GLN A 4 10.83 7.65 8.86
N SER A 5 10.06 7.91 9.92
CA SER A 5 9.59 6.88 10.83
C SER A 5 8.16 6.43 10.52
N GLY A 6 7.55 6.92 9.45
CA GLY A 6 6.22 6.51 9.03
C GLY A 6 6.22 5.60 7.81
N ALA A 7 5.12 4.89 7.63
CA ALA A 7 4.86 4.08 6.46
C ALA A 7 3.36 3.98 6.17
N THR A 8 3.01 3.86 4.90
CA THR A 8 1.63 3.64 4.45
C THR A 8 1.53 2.30 3.73
N THR A 9 0.49 1.51 3.97
CA THR A 9 0.19 0.34 3.14
C THR A 9 -1.06 0.57 2.29
N LEU A 10 -1.05 0.04 1.06
CA LEU A 10 -2.15 0.13 0.11
C LEU A 10 -2.81 -1.24 -0.07
N GLY A 11 -4.10 -1.31 0.22
CA GLY A 11 -4.95 -2.47 -0.15
C GLY A 11 -4.79 -3.71 0.74
N GLU A 12 -4.54 -3.54 2.05
CA GLU A 12 -4.52 -4.64 3.00
C GLU A 12 -5.89 -5.32 3.07
N GLY A 13 -5.91 -6.65 2.96
CA GLY A 13 -7.13 -7.44 3.04
C GLY A 13 -7.24 -8.18 4.36
N GLN A 14 -6.36 -9.16 4.56
CA GLN A 14 -6.37 -10.00 5.76
C GLN A 14 -5.20 -9.68 6.70
N TYR A 15 -5.54 -9.64 7.98
CA TYR A 15 -4.69 -9.23 9.07
C TYR A 15 -3.44 -10.12 9.20
N GLU A 16 -3.58 -11.43 9.06
CA GLU A 16 -2.46 -12.38 9.12
C GLU A 16 -1.40 -12.12 8.03
N PHE A 17 -1.78 -11.48 6.91
CA PHE A 17 -0.91 -11.22 5.77
C PHE A 17 -0.48 -9.77 5.64
N LYS A 18 -0.64 -8.98 6.72
CA LYS A 18 -0.17 -7.59 6.82
C LYS A 18 1.21 -7.43 6.20
N THR A 19 1.35 -6.38 5.42
CA THR A 19 2.60 -6.10 4.72
C THR A 19 3.70 -5.73 5.72
N ASP A 20 4.91 -6.27 5.59
CA ASP A 20 6.04 -5.86 6.44
C ASP A 20 6.56 -4.50 5.97
N VAL A 21 6.18 -3.44 6.68
CA VAL A 21 6.55 -2.04 6.39
C VAL A 21 7.94 -1.66 6.90
N ASN A 22 8.60 -2.56 7.63
CA ASN A 22 9.93 -2.31 8.13
C ASN A 22 11.02 -2.76 7.15
N LEU A 23 10.67 -3.58 6.15
CA LEU A 23 11.63 -4.09 5.18
C LEU A 23 11.93 -3.03 4.11
N ILE A 24 13.20 -2.74 3.87
CA ILE A 24 13.65 -1.92 2.73
C ILE A 24 14.69 -2.69 1.90
N PHE A 25 15.11 -2.10 0.78
CA PHE A 25 16.05 -2.70 -0.17
C PHE A 25 17.34 -3.19 0.49
N GLY A 26 17.88 -4.29 -0.03
CA GLY A 26 19.08 -4.95 0.48
C GLY A 26 18.84 -5.76 1.76
N ASN A 27 17.60 -6.22 1.98
CA ASN A 27 17.18 -6.93 3.20
C ASN A 27 17.44 -6.13 4.50
N GLN A 28 17.44 -4.81 4.42
CA GLN A 28 17.61 -3.95 5.58
C GLN A 28 16.27 -3.72 6.27
N ARG A 29 16.32 -3.42 7.57
CA ARG A 29 15.13 -3.14 8.38
C ARG A 29 15.20 -1.77 9.01
N VAL A 30 14.09 -1.04 8.94
CA VAL A 30 13.87 0.26 9.56
C VAL A 30 12.59 0.18 10.37
N GLU A 31 12.65 0.46 11.67
CA GLU A 31 11.45 0.50 12.50
C GLU A 31 10.57 1.71 12.15
N ARG A 32 9.27 1.45 11.97
CA ARG A 32 8.27 2.48 11.71
C ARG A 32 7.45 2.77 12.97
N SER A 33 7.51 4.00 13.46
CA SER A 33 6.72 4.49 14.59
C SER A 33 5.30 4.91 14.19
N HIS A 34 5.08 5.26 12.92
CA HIS A 34 3.79 5.81 12.44
C HIS A 34 3.29 5.03 11.22
N VAL A 35 2.52 3.96 11.45
CA VAL A 35 2.02 3.12 10.36
C VAL A 35 0.57 3.42 10.05
N LEU A 36 0.29 3.83 8.82
CA LEU A 36 -1.05 3.89 8.24
C LEU A 36 -1.29 2.60 7.45
N ARG A 37 -2.34 1.87 7.79
CA ARG A 37 -2.83 0.73 7.02
C ARG A 37 -4.09 1.13 6.26
N THR A 38 -4.19 0.79 4.98
CA THR A 38 -5.41 1.02 4.22
C THR A 38 -5.99 -0.28 3.68
N SER A 39 -7.32 -0.35 3.60
CA SER A 39 -8.04 -1.47 2.98
C SER A 39 -9.03 -0.95 1.96
N ALA A 40 -9.15 -1.64 0.82
CA ALA A 40 -10.20 -1.37 -0.16
C ALA A 40 -11.59 -1.79 0.35
N TYR A 41 -11.66 -2.73 1.30
CA TYR A 41 -12.92 -3.18 1.89
C TYR A 41 -13.47 -2.15 2.88
N SER A 42 -14.80 -2.06 2.97
CA SER A 42 -15.45 -1.37 4.09
C SER A 42 -15.09 -2.05 5.41
N ILE A 43 -15.26 -1.36 6.55
CA ILE A 43 -14.95 -1.94 7.86
C ILE A 43 -15.76 -3.21 8.13
N SER A 44 -17.01 -3.26 7.65
CA SER A 44 -17.91 -4.40 7.83
C SER A 44 -17.41 -5.64 7.10
N ILE A 45 -17.03 -5.50 5.82
CA ILE A 45 -16.47 -6.59 5.03
C ILE A 45 -15.12 -7.02 5.61
N TRP A 46 -14.28 -6.06 6.01
CA TRP A 46 -12.98 -6.35 6.59
C TRP A 46 -13.10 -7.16 7.88
N LYS A 47 -14.05 -6.82 8.77
CA LYS A 47 -14.34 -7.57 10.00
C LYS A 47 -14.75 -9.02 9.72
N THR A 48 -15.62 -9.24 8.74
CA THR A 48 -16.04 -10.60 8.34
C THR A 48 -14.85 -11.45 7.88
N ARG A 49 -13.86 -10.84 7.22
CA ARG A 49 -12.66 -11.53 6.72
C ARG A 49 -11.58 -11.72 7.79
N ASN A 50 -11.69 -11.06 8.92
CA ASN A 50 -10.72 -11.07 10.01
C ASN A 50 -11.42 -11.35 11.35
N PRO A 51 -12.09 -12.51 11.48
CA PRO A 51 -12.81 -12.84 12.69
C PRO A 51 -11.85 -12.92 13.88
N GLY A 52 -12.23 -12.33 15.02
CA GLY A 52 -11.44 -12.37 16.25
C GLY A 52 -10.35 -11.29 16.37
N ILE A 53 -10.12 -10.47 15.34
CA ILE A 53 -9.23 -9.31 15.47
C ILE A 53 -9.98 -8.18 16.21
N GLY A 54 -9.38 -7.67 17.28
CA GLY A 54 -9.92 -6.55 18.05
C GLY A 54 -9.79 -5.22 17.28
N LEU A 55 -10.86 -4.43 17.24
CA LEU A 55 -10.85 -3.09 16.64
C LEU A 55 -11.33 -2.06 17.66
N SER A 56 -10.57 -1.00 17.85
CA SER A 56 -11.03 0.19 18.58
C SER A 56 -11.43 1.26 17.58
N PRO A 57 -12.69 1.74 17.56
CA PRO A 57 -13.11 2.78 16.63
C PRO A 57 -12.27 4.05 16.76
N PHE A 58 -11.86 4.63 15.64
CA PHE A 58 -11.26 5.97 15.62
C PHE A 58 -12.22 6.91 14.90
N LYS A 59 -12.58 8.01 15.57
CA LYS A 59 -13.44 9.04 15.00
C LYS A 59 -12.75 10.38 15.09
N ASP A 60 -12.46 10.96 13.95
CA ASP A 60 -11.96 12.32 13.88
C ASP A 60 -13.12 13.31 13.73
N ARG A 61 -13.53 13.87 14.87
CA ARG A 61 -14.63 14.84 14.95
C ARG A 61 -14.30 16.21 14.36
N THR A 62 -13.05 16.44 13.99
CA THR A 62 -12.58 17.70 13.38
C THR A 62 -12.54 17.64 11.86
N SER A 63 -12.86 16.48 11.28
CA SER A 63 -12.76 16.23 9.85
C SER A 63 -14.14 16.22 9.19
N SER A 64 -14.22 16.79 7.98
CA SER A 64 -15.26 16.47 7.00
C SER A 64 -14.98 15.13 6.30
N VAL A 65 -13.97 14.37 6.74
CA VAL A 65 -13.53 13.13 6.10
C VAL A 65 -14.49 12.00 6.47
N THR A 66 -15.12 11.42 5.47
CA THR A 66 -16.18 10.40 5.61
C THR A 66 -15.67 8.96 5.68
N LYS A 67 -14.34 8.74 5.68
CA LYS A 67 -13.76 7.39 5.70
C LYS A 67 -13.79 6.79 7.10
N GLU A 68 -14.11 5.51 7.18
CA GLU A 68 -14.10 4.77 8.44
C GLU A 68 -12.67 4.43 8.83
N ALA A 69 -12.34 4.57 10.12
CA ALA A 69 -11.04 4.25 10.65
C ALA A 69 -11.13 3.51 11.99
N SER A 70 -10.13 2.69 12.29
CA SER A 70 -10.01 1.97 13.56
C SER A 70 -8.55 1.74 13.93
N ILE A 71 -8.28 1.60 15.22
CA ILE A 71 -6.99 1.24 15.75
C ILE A 71 -6.95 -0.27 15.90
N ILE A 72 -5.92 -0.90 15.33
CA ILE A 72 -5.66 -2.35 15.39
C ILE A 72 -4.17 -2.53 15.62
N ASP A 73 -3.79 -3.25 16.67
CA ASP A 73 -2.39 -3.45 17.09
C ASP A 73 -1.60 -2.14 17.17
N LYS A 74 -2.24 -1.11 17.74
CA LYS A 74 -1.71 0.26 17.90
C LYS A 74 -1.46 1.03 16.59
N GLU A 75 -1.72 0.42 15.44
CA GLU A 75 -1.67 1.06 14.12
C GLU A 75 -3.06 1.59 13.73
N ILE A 76 -3.09 2.70 12.98
CA ILE A 76 -4.33 3.22 12.40
C ILE A 76 -4.66 2.52 11.07
N TRP A 77 -5.87 2.01 10.97
CA TRP A 77 -6.43 1.39 9.77
C TRP A 77 -7.54 2.26 9.21
N VAL A 78 -7.50 2.52 7.90
CA VAL A 78 -8.54 3.29 7.19
C VAL A 78 -9.15 2.40 6.10
N PHE A 79 -10.47 2.33 6.08
CA PHE A 79 -11.25 1.39 5.26
C PHE A 79 -11.92 2.08 4.06
N GLY A 80 -12.26 1.27 3.05
CA GLY A 80 -12.89 1.75 1.82
C GLY A 80 -11.99 2.68 1.01
N ILE A 81 -10.68 2.44 1.00
CA ILE A 81 -9.68 3.24 0.30
C ILE A 81 -9.42 2.67 -1.09
N ASN A 82 -9.78 3.43 -2.12
CA ASN A 82 -9.34 3.16 -3.48
C ASN A 82 -7.93 3.74 -3.70
N ALA A 83 -6.94 2.88 -3.90
CA ALA A 83 -5.55 3.27 -4.11
C ALA A 83 -5.30 4.02 -5.45
N THR A 84 -6.24 3.99 -6.40
CA THR A 84 -6.16 4.81 -7.64
C THR A 84 -6.80 6.20 -7.47
N SER A 85 -7.39 6.49 -6.31
CA SER A 85 -7.98 7.79 -5.98
C SER A 85 -7.04 8.58 -5.08
N SER A 86 -6.48 9.68 -5.61
CA SER A 86 -5.63 10.58 -4.82
C SER A 86 -6.37 11.15 -3.61
N GLN A 87 -7.66 11.46 -3.73
CA GLN A 87 -8.46 11.98 -2.62
C GLN A 87 -8.65 10.96 -1.50
N ASP A 88 -8.79 9.67 -1.82
CA ASP A 88 -8.88 8.61 -0.81
C ASP A 88 -7.56 8.48 -0.05
N ILE A 89 -6.42 8.53 -0.76
CA ILE A 89 -5.09 8.54 -0.15
C ILE A 89 -4.92 9.77 0.76
N VAL A 90 -5.26 10.96 0.27
CA VAL A 90 -5.20 12.22 1.05
C VAL A 90 -6.02 12.10 2.34
N ASN A 91 -7.24 11.57 2.26
CA ASN A 91 -8.13 11.39 3.39
C ASN A 91 -7.53 10.42 4.43
N ALA A 92 -7.00 9.28 3.98
CA ALA A 92 -6.36 8.31 4.86
C ALA A 92 -5.11 8.88 5.55
N VAL A 93 -4.25 9.58 4.80
CA VAL A 93 -3.04 10.22 5.33
C VAL A 93 -3.38 11.31 6.33
N LYS A 94 -4.42 12.13 6.09
CA LYS A 94 -4.86 13.15 7.05
C LYS A 94 -5.35 12.53 8.36
N LEU A 95 -6.11 11.44 8.30
CA LEU A 95 -6.55 10.71 9.50
C LEU A 95 -5.36 10.17 10.30
N ALA A 96 -4.39 9.53 9.64
CA ALA A 96 -3.19 9.02 10.28
C ALA A 96 -2.33 10.15 10.88
N SER A 97 -2.13 11.23 10.13
CA SER A 97 -1.37 12.40 10.58
C SER A 97 -1.94 12.97 11.88
N ARG A 98 -3.26 13.00 12.02
CA ARG A 98 -3.94 13.46 13.24
C ARG A 98 -3.84 12.47 14.38
N TYR A 99 -4.02 11.18 14.11
CA TYR A 99 -3.87 10.13 15.13
C TYR A 99 -2.46 10.13 15.74
N TYR A 100 -1.42 10.25 14.91
CA TYR A 100 -0.03 10.26 15.35
C TYR A 100 0.52 11.65 15.70
N ASN A 101 -0.26 12.72 15.46
CA ASN A 101 0.18 14.12 15.59
C ASN A 101 1.50 14.41 14.82
N THR A 102 1.55 14.01 13.55
CA THR A 102 2.75 14.14 12.69
C THR A 102 2.39 14.78 11.34
N LYS A 103 3.39 15.14 10.53
CA LYS A 103 3.14 15.73 9.21
C LYS A 103 2.73 14.65 8.20
N PRO A 104 1.91 14.97 7.18
CA PRO A 104 1.59 14.06 6.09
C PRO A 104 2.81 13.46 5.39
N SER A 105 3.90 14.24 5.27
CA SER A 105 5.18 13.80 4.70
C SER A 105 5.80 12.62 5.46
N ASP A 106 5.57 12.52 6.77
CA ASP A 106 6.14 11.46 7.59
C ASP A 106 5.40 10.14 7.33
N ILE A 107 4.10 10.20 7.06
CA ILE A 107 3.23 9.05 6.79
C ILE A 107 3.37 8.53 5.36
N LEU A 108 3.41 9.43 4.37
CA LEU A 108 3.35 9.07 2.94
C LEU A 108 4.74 8.86 2.31
N SER A 109 5.84 9.12 3.01
CA SER A 109 7.19 9.02 2.43
C SER A 109 7.56 7.61 1.95
N ASP A 110 7.19 6.58 2.71
CA ASP A 110 7.41 5.18 2.36
C ASP A 110 6.06 4.45 2.25
N ILE A 111 5.73 4.01 1.04
CA ILE A 111 4.48 3.33 0.72
C ILE A 111 4.76 1.87 0.38
N TYR A 112 3.91 0.96 0.83
CA TYR A 112 4.04 -0.47 0.59
C TYR A 112 2.75 -1.02 -0.03
N ALA A 113 2.90 -1.89 -1.01
CA ALA A 113 1.80 -2.68 -1.53
C ALA A 113 2.21 -4.14 -1.72
N LYS A 114 1.26 -5.04 -1.50
CA LYS A 114 1.44 -6.46 -1.69
C LYS A 114 0.36 -6.99 -2.61
N ASN A 115 0.75 -7.37 -3.83
CA ASN A 115 -0.13 -7.96 -4.84
C ASN A 115 -1.42 -7.14 -5.11
N LEU A 116 -1.30 -5.88 -5.53
CA LEU A 116 -2.45 -5.16 -6.11
C LEU A 116 -2.91 -5.91 -7.36
N ASN A 117 -4.20 -6.25 -7.42
CA ASN A 117 -4.83 -6.91 -8.57
C ASN A 117 -6.16 -6.22 -8.89
N ASP A 118 -6.57 -6.26 -10.16
CA ASP A 118 -7.91 -5.83 -10.58
C ASP A 118 -8.99 -6.76 -9.98
N ASP A 119 -10.08 -6.18 -9.47
CA ASP A 119 -11.16 -6.91 -8.79
C ASP A 119 -11.90 -7.90 -9.71
N ARG A 120 -11.78 -7.76 -11.04
CA ARG A 120 -12.41 -8.62 -12.05
C ARG A 120 -11.47 -9.70 -12.59
N GLU A 121 -10.38 -9.99 -11.87
CA GLU A 121 -9.37 -10.96 -12.28
C GLU A 121 -9.96 -12.30 -12.74
N ALA A 122 -10.97 -12.81 -12.02
CA ALA A 122 -11.56 -14.12 -12.28
C ALA A 122 -12.19 -14.26 -13.67
N ASP A 123 -12.55 -13.15 -14.31
CA ASP A 123 -13.28 -13.10 -15.58
C ASP A 123 -12.39 -12.75 -16.78
N MET A 124 -11.08 -12.54 -16.56
CA MET A 124 -10.16 -12.02 -17.58
C MET A 124 -9.24 -13.10 -18.17
N ALA A 125 -9.06 -13.06 -19.49
CA ALA A 125 -7.96 -13.76 -20.14
C ALA A 125 -6.60 -13.17 -19.70
N ASN A 126 -5.54 -13.99 -19.69
CA ASN A 126 -4.22 -13.63 -19.16
C ASN A 126 -3.67 -12.29 -19.67
N GLU A 127 -3.74 -12.03 -20.98
CA GLU A 127 -3.22 -10.78 -21.57
C GLU A 127 -4.01 -9.54 -21.11
N VAL A 128 -5.34 -9.69 -21.00
CA VAL A 128 -6.24 -8.63 -20.51
C VAL A 128 -5.94 -8.35 -19.04
N LEU A 129 -5.72 -9.40 -18.24
CA LEU A 129 -5.36 -9.30 -16.83
C LEU A 129 -4.02 -8.58 -16.63
N ILE A 130 -2.99 -8.94 -17.43
CA ILE A 130 -1.70 -8.25 -17.38
C ILE A 130 -1.87 -6.76 -17.69
N ARG A 131 -2.63 -6.42 -18.75
CA ARG A 131 -2.90 -5.02 -19.10
C ARG A 131 -3.65 -4.28 -18.00
N ALA A 132 -4.67 -4.89 -17.41
CA ALA A 132 -5.44 -4.31 -16.31
C ALA A 132 -4.56 -4.04 -15.09
N ASN A 133 -3.71 -5.01 -14.70
CA ASN A 133 -2.78 -4.83 -13.59
C ASN A 133 -1.71 -3.76 -13.90
N LYS A 134 -1.18 -3.70 -15.13
CA LYS A 134 -0.26 -2.62 -15.55
C LYS A 134 -0.91 -1.25 -15.40
N ALA A 135 -2.17 -1.10 -15.83
CA ALA A 135 -2.92 0.13 -15.65
C ALA A 135 -3.11 0.46 -14.16
N LEU A 136 -3.51 -0.53 -13.34
CA LEU A 136 -3.67 -0.37 -11.90
C LEU A 136 -2.40 0.17 -11.22
N TYR A 137 -1.23 -0.44 -11.45
CA TYR A 137 0.02 0.06 -10.87
C TYR A 137 0.41 1.45 -11.38
N SER A 138 0.19 1.72 -12.67
CA SER A 138 0.46 3.03 -13.25
C SER A 138 -0.41 4.11 -12.62
N ASP A 139 -1.69 3.82 -12.41
CA ASP A 139 -2.66 4.76 -11.86
C ASP A 139 -2.49 4.95 -10.36
N VAL A 140 -2.07 3.93 -9.61
CA VAL A 140 -1.66 4.07 -8.20
C VAL A 140 -0.47 5.01 -8.07
N CYS A 141 0.56 4.89 -8.92
CA CYS A 141 1.69 5.82 -8.92
C CYS A 141 1.26 7.26 -9.16
N LYS A 142 0.39 7.50 -10.15
CA LYS A 142 -0.15 8.84 -10.43
C LYS A 142 -0.94 9.37 -9.23
N ALA A 143 -1.81 8.55 -8.65
CA ALA A 143 -2.62 8.90 -7.49
C ALA A 143 -1.76 9.25 -6.27
N LEU A 144 -0.65 8.53 -6.04
CA LEU A 144 0.32 8.84 -4.99
C LEU A 144 1.00 10.20 -5.21
N VAL A 145 1.44 10.49 -6.43
CA VAL A 145 2.06 11.78 -6.77
C VAL A 145 1.07 12.92 -6.60
N ASP A 146 -0.18 12.76 -7.06
CA ASP A 146 -1.20 13.79 -6.95
C ASP A 146 -1.66 13.97 -5.49
N ALA A 147 -1.76 12.89 -4.71
CA ALA A 147 -2.02 12.97 -3.28
C ALA A 147 -0.92 13.75 -2.55
N ALA A 148 0.35 13.50 -2.90
CA ALA A 148 1.48 14.24 -2.34
C ALA A 148 1.40 15.74 -2.65
N LYS A 149 1.06 16.13 -3.90
CA LYS A 149 0.82 17.53 -4.27
C LYS A 149 -0.30 18.17 -3.43
N LEU A 150 -1.44 17.49 -3.30
CA LEU A 150 -2.58 17.97 -2.51
C LEU A 150 -2.26 18.10 -1.01
N LEU A 151 -1.26 17.36 -0.53
CA LEU A 151 -0.76 17.42 0.85
C LEU A 151 0.43 18.39 1.02
N GLY A 152 0.89 19.04 -0.06
CA GLY A 152 2.05 19.94 -0.04
C GLY A 152 3.39 19.22 0.18
N ILE A 153 3.49 17.95 -0.21
CA ILE A 153 4.70 17.14 -0.09
C ILE A 153 5.51 17.27 -1.38
N SER A 154 6.70 17.87 -1.28
CA SER A 154 7.65 18.06 -2.39
C SER A 154 8.82 17.08 -2.40
N ASN A 155 8.89 16.21 -1.39
CA ASN A 155 9.96 15.22 -1.29
C ASN A 155 9.68 14.00 -2.17
N GLN A 156 10.72 13.24 -2.47
CA GLN A 156 10.58 11.95 -3.15
C GLN A 156 9.79 10.96 -2.26
N LEU A 157 8.89 10.19 -2.86
CA LEU A 157 8.25 9.04 -2.24
C LEU A 157 8.93 7.75 -2.68
N ASN A 158 9.01 6.78 -1.77
CA ASN A 158 9.45 5.43 -2.06
C ASN A 158 8.23 4.52 -2.08
N PHE A 159 7.96 3.89 -3.22
CA PHE A 159 6.88 2.92 -3.36
C PHE A 159 7.45 1.50 -3.49
N TYR A 160 7.31 0.74 -2.42
CA TYR A 160 7.74 -0.64 -2.30
C TYR A 160 6.62 -1.60 -2.71
N VAL A 161 6.93 -2.55 -3.59
CA VAL A 161 5.95 -3.53 -4.08
C VAL A 161 6.46 -4.94 -3.86
N PHE A 162 5.71 -5.74 -3.11
CA PHE A 162 5.89 -7.18 -3.04
C PHE A 162 5.10 -7.83 -4.17
N SER A 163 5.80 -8.53 -5.07
CA SER A 163 5.18 -9.29 -6.15
C SER A 163 5.61 -10.75 -6.08
N LYS A 164 4.68 -11.67 -6.35
CA LYS A 164 5.00 -13.10 -6.42
C LYS A 164 6.04 -13.35 -7.54
N SER A 165 7.08 -14.13 -7.25
CA SER A 165 8.19 -14.37 -8.18
C SER A 165 7.78 -15.10 -9.47
N ASN A 166 6.70 -15.87 -9.39
CA ASN A 166 6.06 -16.55 -10.52
C ASN A 166 4.65 -16.01 -10.78
N ASN A 167 4.39 -14.72 -10.54
CA ASN A 167 3.08 -14.13 -10.80
C ASN A 167 2.79 -14.08 -12.30
N PRO A 168 1.87 -14.89 -12.87
CA PRO A 168 1.50 -14.73 -14.27
C PRO A 168 0.66 -13.46 -14.50
N LYS A 169 0.11 -12.88 -13.43
CA LYS A 169 -0.86 -11.76 -13.50
C LYS A 169 -0.20 -10.42 -13.79
N ILE A 170 1.08 -10.26 -13.44
CA ILE A 170 1.92 -9.15 -13.88
C ILE A 170 3.39 -9.59 -13.80
N PRO A 171 4.03 -9.91 -14.93
CA PRO A 171 5.46 -10.22 -14.97
C PRO A 171 6.31 -9.06 -14.45
N GLN A 172 7.52 -9.37 -13.96
CA GLN A 172 8.43 -8.35 -13.41
C GLN A 172 8.75 -7.21 -14.41
N PRO A 173 9.05 -7.47 -15.69
CA PRO A 173 9.28 -6.39 -16.66
C PRO A 173 8.06 -5.48 -16.83
N ASP A 174 6.86 -6.06 -16.91
CA ASP A 174 5.60 -5.33 -17.04
C ASP A 174 5.30 -4.47 -15.81
N LEU A 175 5.62 -4.96 -14.61
CA LEU A 175 5.49 -4.19 -13.38
C LEU A 175 6.46 -3.00 -13.37
N ILE A 176 7.74 -3.21 -13.72
CA ILE A 176 8.73 -2.13 -13.80
C ILE A 176 8.30 -1.07 -14.82
N GLU A 177 7.80 -1.49 -15.98
CA GLU A 177 7.27 -0.60 -17.01
C GLU A 177 6.06 0.18 -16.50
N ALA A 178 5.10 -0.48 -15.86
CA ALA A 178 3.93 0.18 -15.27
C ALA A 178 4.31 1.25 -14.24
N LEU A 179 5.25 0.94 -13.35
CA LEU A 179 5.74 1.89 -12.35
C LEU A 179 6.38 3.13 -13.00
N LYS A 180 7.18 2.95 -14.05
CA LYS A 180 7.78 4.05 -14.82
C LYS A 180 6.73 4.87 -15.57
N THR A 181 5.79 4.22 -16.25
CA THR A 181 4.66 4.86 -16.93
C THR A 181 3.80 5.67 -15.97
N GLY A 182 3.66 5.21 -14.72
CA GLY A 182 3.01 5.93 -13.64
C GLY A 182 3.79 7.14 -13.10
N GLY A 183 4.97 7.46 -13.64
CA GLY A 183 5.76 8.64 -13.27
C GLY A 183 6.94 8.37 -12.33
N ALA A 184 7.31 7.10 -12.09
CA ALA A 184 8.50 6.79 -11.30
C ALA A 184 9.78 7.22 -12.03
N SER A 185 10.63 7.97 -11.33
CA SER A 185 11.94 8.40 -11.84
C SER A 185 12.96 7.25 -11.90
N SER A 186 12.76 6.22 -11.09
CA SER A 186 13.45 4.94 -11.18
C SER A 186 12.57 3.82 -10.65
N ALA A 187 12.68 2.63 -11.21
CA ALA A 187 12.08 1.41 -10.69
C ALA A 187 13.10 0.28 -10.78
N ALA A 188 13.33 -0.42 -9.67
CA ALA A 188 14.29 -1.52 -9.56
C ALA A 188 13.69 -2.68 -8.78
N THR A 189 14.25 -3.87 -8.96
CA THR A 189 13.96 -5.06 -8.16
C THR A 189 15.17 -5.35 -7.28
N ASP A 190 14.94 -5.66 -6.02
CA ASP A 190 15.97 -6.07 -5.08
C ASP A 190 16.57 -7.42 -5.51
N ASP A 191 17.88 -7.55 -5.40
CA ASP A 191 18.58 -8.81 -5.62
C ASP A 191 18.21 -9.84 -4.53
N HIS A 192 17.87 -9.35 -3.34
CA HIS A 192 17.35 -10.19 -2.27
C HIS A 192 15.85 -10.44 -2.42
N LYS A 193 15.45 -11.71 -2.36
CA LYS A 193 14.04 -12.13 -2.39
C LYS A 193 13.55 -12.44 -0.98
N PRO A 194 12.80 -11.54 -0.31
CA PRO A 194 12.29 -11.81 1.02
C PRO A 194 11.29 -12.96 1.01
N ARG A 195 11.26 -13.73 2.10
CA ARG A 195 10.18 -14.69 2.38
C ARG A 195 9.05 -13.95 3.08
N VAL A 196 7.86 -13.98 2.49
CA VAL A 196 6.66 -13.38 3.06
C VAL A 196 5.54 -14.41 3.15
N SER A 197 4.73 -14.31 4.19
CA SER A 197 3.52 -15.12 4.33
C SER A 197 2.48 -14.66 3.31
N VAL A 198 2.03 -15.53 2.41
CA VAL A 198 0.97 -15.23 1.44
C VAL A 198 -0.20 -16.15 1.69
N GLY A 199 -1.39 -15.58 1.85
CA GLY A 199 -2.63 -16.32 2.00
C GLY A 199 -3.42 -16.48 0.72
N ASN A 200 -4.39 -17.39 0.75
CA ASN A 200 -5.48 -17.40 -0.22
C ASN A 200 -6.50 -16.28 0.09
N ASN A 201 -7.37 -15.97 -0.87
CA ASN A 201 -8.39 -14.93 -0.72
C ASN A 201 -9.39 -15.21 0.43
N LEU A 202 -9.47 -16.46 0.89
CA LEU A 202 -10.35 -16.90 1.98
C LEU A 202 -9.68 -16.84 3.37
N GLY A 203 -8.36 -16.69 3.46
CA GLY A 203 -7.60 -16.70 4.72
C GLY A 203 -7.51 -18.03 5.45
N THR A 204 -7.83 -19.12 4.77
CA THR A 204 -7.85 -20.46 5.38
C THR A 204 -6.52 -21.20 5.20
N ARG A 205 -5.65 -20.70 4.32
CA ARG A 205 -4.35 -21.30 4.03
C ARG A 205 -3.33 -20.22 3.75
N SER A 206 -2.14 -20.39 4.30
CA SER A 206 -0.98 -19.53 4.05
C SER A 206 0.27 -20.34 3.71
N VAL A 207 1.16 -19.75 2.95
CA VAL A 207 2.47 -20.31 2.63
C VAL A 207 3.53 -19.22 2.71
N GLN A 208 4.70 -19.56 3.24
CA GLN A 208 5.87 -18.69 3.16
C GLN A 208 6.46 -18.79 1.76
N GLN A 209 6.48 -17.69 1.02
CA GLN A 209 6.95 -17.66 -0.35
C GLN A 209 8.01 -16.59 -0.56
N LEU A 210 9.02 -16.92 -1.38
CA LEU A 210 9.98 -15.95 -1.92
C LEU A 210 9.26 -15.02 -2.90
N THR A 211 9.25 -13.73 -2.60
CA THR A 211 8.68 -12.68 -3.45
C THR A 211 9.76 -11.81 -4.04
N ASN A 212 9.52 -11.30 -5.24
CA ASN A 212 10.29 -10.17 -5.74
C ASN A 212 9.90 -8.94 -4.91
N PHE A 213 10.87 -8.08 -4.63
CA PHE A 213 10.67 -6.84 -3.91
C PHE A 213 11.13 -5.68 -4.78
N HIS A 214 10.22 -4.79 -5.13
CA HIS A 214 10.48 -3.68 -6.05
C HIS A 214 10.44 -2.35 -5.32
N LEU A 215 11.19 -1.37 -5.81
CA LEU A 215 11.17 0.00 -5.34
C LEU A 215 11.03 0.93 -6.53
N ALA A 216 9.95 1.69 -6.54
CA ALA A 216 9.76 2.85 -7.41
C ALA A 216 10.02 4.15 -6.63
N LYS A 217 10.80 5.05 -7.21
CA LYS A 217 11.06 6.39 -6.65
C LYS A 217 10.21 7.42 -7.38
N LEU A 218 9.20 7.97 -6.71
CA LEU A 218 8.26 8.94 -7.26
C LEU A 218 8.74 10.35 -6.90
N LYS A 219 8.95 11.21 -7.91
CA LYS A 219 9.32 12.61 -7.68
C LYS A 219 8.05 13.46 -7.59
N CYS A 220 7.88 14.13 -6.45
CA CYS A 220 6.82 15.10 -6.26
C CYS A 220 7.37 16.50 -6.56
N TYR A 221 6.88 17.14 -7.61
CA TYR A 221 7.11 18.56 -7.83
C TYR A 221 5.91 19.30 -7.26
N ALA A 222 6.17 20.24 -6.33
CA ALA A 222 5.16 21.15 -5.82
C ALA A 222 4.78 22.19 -6.87
#